data_AF-A0A6V7WM69-F1
#
_entry.id   AF-A0A6V7WM69-F1
#
_cell.length_a   1.000
_cell.length_b   1.000
_cell.length_c   1.000
_cell.angle_alpha   90.00
_cell.angle_beta   90.00
_cell.angle_gamma   90.00
#
_symmetry.space_group_name_H-M   'P 1'
#
loop_
_entity.id
_entity.type
_entity.pdbx_description
1 polymer ?
#
loop_
_entity_poly.entity_id
_entity_poly.type
_entity_poly.pdbx_seq_one_letter_code
_entity_poly.pdbx_strand_id
1 'polypeptide(L)'
;MEQLKKFNMIDLGDKLRLSDNDFDAWLEELGLLHGKRTCDACGGRTTTQNIKDRRYGNWRCTTKNCRKVQGYLCGTFFEGTHLELKKIFHLSFMWAYRFSAYEQIEFHVGIARERNCKNCKPHEK
;
A
#
# COMPACT_ATOMS: atom_id res chain seq x y z
N MET A 1 0.14 16.45 2.91
CA MET A 1 -1.21 16.44 2.31
C MET A 1 -1.41 17.49 1.19
N GLU A 2 -0.90 18.73 1.30
CA GLU A 2 -1.02 19.74 0.21
C GLU A 2 -0.46 19.28 -1.14
N GLN A 3 0.61 18.49 -1.13
CA GLN A 3 1.22 17.94 -2.35
C GLN A 3 0.23 17.13 -3.20
N LEU A 4 -0.69 16.40 -2.57
CA LEU A 4 -1.67 15.57 -3.27
C LEU A 4 -2.78 16.38 -3.96
N LYS A 5 -2.99 17.64 -3.56
CA LYS A 5 -4.05 18.49 -4.15
C LYS A 5 -3.75 18.93 -5.58
N LYS A 6 -2.47 18.98 -5.97
CA LYS A 6 -2.02 19.33 -7.32
C LYS A 6 -1.46 18.13 -8.10
N PHE A 7 -1.55 16.95 -7.51
CA PHE A 7 -0.93 15.73 -8.01
C PHE A 7 -1.70 15.19 -9.22
N ASN A 8 -1.06 15.08 -10.37
CA ASN A 8 -1.68 14.70 -11.64
C ASN A 8 -1.13 13.36 -12.17
N MET A 9 -1.56 12.95 -13.37
CA MET A 9 -1.14 11.67 -13.96
C MET A 9 0.36 11.57 -14.29
N ILE A 10 1.00 12.68 -14.64
CA ILE A 10 2.46 12.70 -14.89
C ILE A 10 3.19 12.44 -13.57
N ASP A 11 2.78 13.15 -12.51
CA ASP A 11 3.35 12.95 -11.17
C ASP A 11 3.15 11.51 -10.69
N LEU A 12 1.97 10.94 -10.94
CA LEU A 12 1.71 9.53 -10.65
C LEU A 12 2.69 8.62 -11.39
N GLY A 13 2.83 8.79 -12.70
CA GLY A 13 3.75 8.00 -13.52
C GLY A 13 5.18 8.06 -13.00
N ASP A 14 5.66 9.24 -12.62
CA ASP A 14 7.00 9.43 -12.08
C ASP A 14 7.17 8.75 -10.72
N LYS A 15 6.18 8.86 -9.83
CA LYS A 15 6.21 8.19 -8.52
C LYS A 15 6.15 6.67 -8.64
N LEU A 16 5.38 6.12 -9.58
CA LEU A 16 5.30 4.68 -9.79
C LEU A 16 6.60 4.07 -10.33
N ARG A 17 7.45 4.87 -10.99
CA ARG A 17 8.77 4.46 -11.50
C ARG A 17 9.89 4.47 -10.45
N LEU A 18 9.66 5.09 -9.29
CA LEU A 18 10.64 5.09 -8.19
C LEU A 18 10.98 3.67 -7.76
N SER A 19 12.16 3.49 -7.15
CA SER A 19 12.45 2.24 -6.45
C SER A 19 11.43 2.02 -5.32
N ASP A 20 11.28 0.78 -4.87
CA ASP A 20 10.36 0.49 -3.76
C ASP A 20 10.73 1.25 -2.48
N ASN A 21 12.03 1.38 -2.18
CA ASN A 21 12.50 2.13 -1.01
C ASN A 21 12.21 3.63 -1.12
N ASP A 22 12.45 4.22 -2.31
CA ASP A 22 12.21 5.66 -2.52
C ASP A 22 10.70 5.97 -2.52
N PHE A 23 9.89 5.05 -3.03
CA PHE A 23 8.44 5.16 -2.98
C PHE A 23 7.92 5.10 -1.53
N ASP A 24 8.43 4.16 -0.73
CA ASP A 24 8.05 4.01 0.67
C ASP A 24 8.45 5.26 1.48
N ALA A 25 9.66 5.79 1.28
CA ALA A 25 10.10 7.04 1.90
C ALA A 25 9.19 8.24 1.54
N TRP A 26 8.80 8.35 0.27
CA TRP A 26 7.86 9.39 -0.16
C TRP A 26 6.48 9.23 0.48
N LEU A 27 5.99 7.99 0.66
CA LEU A 27 4.74 7.73 1.36
C LEU A 27 4.83 8.09 2.86
N GLU A 28 5.99 7.90 3.50
CA GLU A 28 6.24 8.33 4.88
C GLU A 28 6.19 9.87 4.99
N GLU A 29 6.82 10.59 4.05
CA GLU A 29 6.76 12.07 3.99
C GLU A 29 5.32 12.58 3.83
N LEU A 30 4.49 11.86 3.08
CA LEU A 30 3.07 12.17 2.92
C LEU A 30 2.23 11.82 4.16
N GLY A 31 2.77 11.03 5.10
CA GLY A 31 2.04 10.49 6.24
C GLY A 31 1.13 9.31 5.91
N LEU A 32 1.32 8.70 4.73
CA LEU A 32 0.58 7.50 4.31
C LEU A 32 1.23 6.21 4.82
N LEU A 33 2.51 6.25 5.19
CA LEU A 33 3.23 5.20 5.91
C LEU A 33 3.82 5.75 7.21
N HIS A 34 4.10 4.86 8.15
CA HIS A 34 4.81 5.20 9.37
C HIS A 34 6.33 5.14 9.15
N GLY A 35 7.02 6.29 9.18
CA GLY A 35 8.49 6.29 9.23
C GLY A 35 9.08 6.00 10.61
N LYS A 36 8.33 6.35 11.66
CA LYS A 36 8.64 5.97 13.05
C LYS A 36 7.35 5.59 13.76
N ARG A 37 7.43 4.63 14.67
CA ARG A 37 6.28 4.16 15.45
C ARG A 37 6.63 3.93 16.92
N THR A 38 5.69 4.24 17.78
CA THR A 38 5.71 3.89 19.21
C THR A 38 4.76 2.72 19.45
N CYS A 39 5.07 1.90 20.45
CA CYS A 39 4.22 0.78 20.84
C CYS A 39 2.89 1.28 21.39
N ASP A 40 1.80 0.77 20.83
CA ASP A 40 0.43 1.13 21.24
C ASP A 40 0.09 0.69 22.69
N ALA A 41 0.74 -0.34 23.21
CA ALA A 41 0.46 -0.88 24.54
C ALA A 41 1.27 -0.24 25.66
N CYS A 42 2.52 0.18 25.40
CA CYS A 42 3.41 0.69 26.45
C CYS A 42 4.07 2.04 26.13
N GLY A 43 3.80 2.63 24.96
CA GLY A 43 4.44 3.87 24.51
C GLY A 43 5.95 3.75 24.18
N GLY A 44 6.54 2.57 24.39
CA GLY A 44 7.96 2.32 24.13
C GLY A 44 8.34 2.45 22.66
N ARG A 45 9.64 2.58 22.39
CA ARG A 45 10.16 2.60 21.02
C ARG A 45 9.92 1.25 20.32
N THR A 46 9.73 1.29 19.02
CA THR A 46 9.66 0.09 18.18
C THR A 46 10.77 0.11 17.14
N THR A 47 11.17 -1.08 16.68
CA THR A 47 12.05 -1.27 15.54
C THR A 47 11.38 -2.14 14.50
N THR A 48 11.74 -1.97 13.24
CA THR A 48 11.32 -2.88 12.18
C THR A 48 12.07 -4.20 12.31
N GLN A 49 11.32 -5.29 12.27
CA GLN A 49 11.83 -6.64 12.21
C GLN A 49 11.46 -7.23 10.85
N ASN A 50 12.47 -7.47 10.02
CA ASN A 50 12.28 -8.12 8.74
C ASN A 50 11.79 -9.56 8.94
N ILE A 51 10.84 -9.98 8.10
CA ILE A 51 10.32 -11.33 8.07
C ILE A 51 10.78 -11.95 6.76
N LYS A 52 11.31 -13.17 6.82
CA LYS A 52 11.74 -13.89 5.63
C LYS A 52 10.57 -14.03 4.66
N ASP A 53 10.86 -13.86 3.37
CA ASP A 53 9.89 -14.04 2.27
C ASP A 53 8.71 -13.04 2.29
N ARG A 54 8.82 -11.93 3.04
CA ARG A 54 7.86 -10.82 3.01
C ARG A 54 8.57 -9.50 2.71
N ARG A 55 7.98 -8.69 1.83
CA ARG A 55 8.45 -7.32 1.55
C ARG A 55 8.42 -6.46 2.82
N TYR A 56 7.33 -6.54 3.57
CA TYR A 56 7.16 -5.79 4.81
C TYR A 56 7.31 -6.69 6.04
N GLY A 57 8.08 -6.19 6.99
CA GLY A 57 8.28 -6.82 8.29
C GLY A 57 7.17 -6.50 9.29
N ASN A 58 7.54 -6.49 10.56
CA ASN A 58 6.68 -6.04 11.66
C ASN A 58 7.37 -4.94 12.46
N TRP A 59 6.58 -4.10 13.12
CA TRP A 59 7.03 -3.27 14.22
C TRP A 59 7.09 -4.10 15.49
N ARG A 60 8.28 -4.19 16.11
CA ARG A 60 8.48 -4.89 17.37
C ARG A 60 8.86 -3.89 18.45
N CYS A 61 8.17 -3.94 19.59
CA CYS A 61 8.56 -3.15 20.75
C CYS A 61 9.92 -3.61 21.30
N THR A 62 10.78 -2.64 21.65
CA THR A 62 12.11 -2.90 22.21
C THR A 62 12.13 -2.94 23.74
N THR A 63 11.04 -2.53 24.40
CA THR A 63 10.92 -2.59 25.86
C THR A 63 10.90 -4.03 26.35
N LYS A 64 11.81 -4.42 27.25
CA LYS A 64 12.00 -5.82 27.70
C LYS A 64 10.71 -6.53 28.15
N ASN A 65 9.83 -5.81 28.84
CA ASN A 65 8.57 -6.35 29.36
C ASN A 65 7.40 -6.25 28.37
N CYS A 66 7.56 -5.52 27.26
CA CYS A 66 6.55 -5.42 26.22
C CYS A 66 7.00 -6.20 24.99
N ARG A 67 6.35 -7.34 24.73
CA ARG A 67 6.65 -8.20 23.57
C ARG A 67 5.71 -7.97 22.40
N LYS A 68 5.05 -6.80 22.36
CA LYS A 68 4.04 -6.54 21.34
C LYS A 68 4.67 -6.38 19.96
N VAL A 69 4.01 -6.99 18.99
CA VAL A 69 4.39 -6.99 17.58
C VAL A 69 3.17 -6.52 16.80
N GLN A 70 3.39 -5.60 15.85
CA GLN A 70 2.34 -5.03 15.00
C GLN A 70 2.78 -5.15 13.54
N GLY A 71 1.83 -5.39 12.64
CA GLY A 71 2.14 -5.41 11.21
C GLY A 71 2.70 -4.06 10.75
N TYR A 72 3.62 -4.07 9.78
CA TYR A 72 4.26 -2.84 9.29
C TYR A 72 3.24 -1.78 8.83
N LEU A 73 2.21 -2.21 8.10
CA LEU A 73 1.15 -1.36 7.53
C LEU A 73 -0.04 -1.10 8.49
N CYS A 74 -0.05 -1.72 9.67
CA CYS A 74 -1.16 -1.53 10.63
C CYS A 74 -1.26 -0.06 11.06
N GLY A 75 -2.44 0.55 11.01
CA GLY A 75 -2.69 1.95 11.31
C GLY A 75 -2.33 2.93 10.18
N THR A 76 -1.99 2.42 8.99
CA THR A 76 -1.68 3.24 7.81
C THR A 76 -2.82 3.22 6.79
N PHE A 77 -2.73 4.06 5.76
CA PHE A 77 -3.65 4.03 4.62
C PHE A 77 -3.71 2.66 3.94
N PHE A 78 -2.64 1.87 4.03
CA PHE A 78 -2.50 0.58 3.38
C PHE A 78 -2.81 -0.60 4.30
N GLU A 79 -3.43 -0.36 5.47
CA GLU A 79 -3.80 -1.44 6.37
C GLU A 79 -4.76 -2.43 5.70
N GLY A 80 -4.49 -3.73 5.86
CA GLY A 80 -5.33 -4.80 5.32
C GLY A 80 -5.18 -5.05 3.81
N THR A 81 -4.32 -4.31 3.11
CA THR A 81 -4.06 -4.61 1.69
C THR A 81 -3.22 -5.89 1.51
N HIS A 82 -3.54 -6.62 0.45
CA HIS A 82 -2.76 -7.77 -0.03
C HIS A 82 -2.00 -7.47 -1.33
N LEU A 83 -2.13 -6.25 -1.85
CA LEU A 83 -1.47 -5.80 -3.06
C LEU A 83 -0.25 -4.92 -2.74
N GLU A 84 0.65 -4.81 -3.70
CA GLU A 84 1.78 -3.88 -3.62
C GLU A 84 1.29 -2.44 -3.42
N LEU A 85 2.02 -1.66 -2.61
CA LEU A 85 1.60 -0.30 -2.25
C LEU A 85 1.44 0.59 -3.48
N LYS A 86 2.31 0.45 -4.48
CA LYS A 86 2.20 1.16 -5.77
C LYS A 86 0.87 0.88 -6.47
N LYS A 87 0.39 -0.37 -6.46
CA LYS A 87 -0.90 -0.74 -7.07
C LYS A 87 -2.07 -0.13 -6.32
N ILE A 88 -2.04 -0.17 -4.99
CA ILE A 88 -3.09 0.46 -4.16
C ILE A 88 -3.10 1.97 -4.33
N PHE A 89 -1.93 2.60 -4.34
CA PHE A 89 -1.81 4.03 -4.55
C PHE A 89 -2.34 4.43 -5.93
N HIS A 90 -1.99 3.67 -6.98
CA HIS A 90 -2.50 3.88 -8.33
C HIS A 90 -4.03 3.73 -8.40
N LEU A 91 -4.59 2.67 -7.81
CA LEU A 91 -6.05 2.49 -7.72
C LEU A 91 -6.73 3.66 -7.00
N SER A 92 -6.15 4.11 -5.89
CA SER A 92 -6.67 5.21 -5.09
C SER A 92 -6.68 6.52 -5.87
N PHE A 93 -5.62 6.77 -6.65
CA PHE A 93 -5.56 7.91 -7.57
C PHE A 93 -6.65 7.83 -8.64
N MET A 94 -6.78 6.69 -9.32
CA MET A 94 -7.79 6.49 -10.37
C MET A 94 -9.21 6.69 -9.84
N TRP A 95 -9.48 6.18 -8.64
CA TRP A 95 -10.74 6.37 -7.95
C TRP A 95 -11.01 7.84 -7.61
N ALA A 96 -10.03 8.56 -7.05
CA ALA A 96 -10.15 9.98 -6.71
C ALA A 96 -10.42 10.87 -7.94
N TYR A 97 -9.81 10.53 -9.08
CA TYR A 97 -10.00 11.24 -10.35
C TYR A 97 -11.21 10.76 -11.17
N ARG A 98 -12.04 9.86 -10.61
CA ARG A 98 -13.24 9.32 -11.25
C ARG A 98 -12.97 8.67 -12.61
N PHE A 99 -11.81 8.04 -12.79
CA PHE A 99 -11.64 7.12 -13.91
C PHE A 99 -12.58 5.94 -13.67
N SER A 100 -13.65 5.85 -14.46
CA SER A 100 -14.79 4.96 -14.17
C SER A 100 -14.90 3.74 -15.09
N ALA A 101 -14.12 3.67 -16.17
CA ALA A 101 -14.11 2.49 -17.02
C ALA A 101 -13.20 1.43 -16.39
N TYR A 102 -13.82 0.39 -15.84
CA TYR A 102 -13.14 -0.76 -15.21
C TYR A 102 -12.03 -1.36 -16.10
N GLU A 103 -12.26 -1.42 -17.42
CA GLU A 103 -11.27 -1.88 -18.41
C GLU A 103 -10.01 -1.01 -18.49
N GLN A 104 -10.15 0.30 -18.30
CA GLN A 104 -9.02 1.23 -18.25
C GLN A 104 -8.21 1.02 -16.96
N ILE A 105 -8.88 0.77 -15.84
CA ILE A 105 -8.21 0.53 -14.55
C ILE A 105 -7.44 -0.80 -14.57
N GLU A 106 -8.02 -1.89 -15.08
CA GLU A 106 -7.30 -3.18 -15.20
C GLU A 106 -6.04 -3.04 -16.08
N PHE A 107 -6.14 -2.36 -17.22
CA PHE A 107 -5.01 -2.10 -18.11
C PHE A 107 -3.90 -1.26 -17.43
N HIS A 108 -4.28 -0.16 -16.77
CA HIS A 108 -3.31 0.76 -16.18
C HIS A 108 -2.66 0.21 -14.90
N VAL A 109 -3.41 -0.52 -14.07
CA VAL A 109 -2.90 -1.03 -12.78
C VAL A 109 -2.25 -2.42 -12.93
N GLY A 110 -2.48 -3.10 -14.07
CA GLY A 110 -1.93 -4.43 -14.32
C GLY A 110 -2.53 -5.50 -13.40
N ILE A 111 -3.73 -5.27 -12.87
CA ILE A 111 -4.52 -6.27 -12.15
C ILE A 111 -5.40 -6.96 -13.18
N ALA A 112 -4.81 -7.80 -14.03
CA ALA A 112 -5.60 -8.65 -14.88
C ALA A 112 -6.22 -9.76 -14.02
N ARG A 113 -7.55 -9.95 -14.10
CA ARG A 113 -8.12 -11.23 -13.66
C ARG A 113 -7.57 -12.31 -14.58
N GLU A 114 -6.86 -13.29 -14.02
CA GLU A 114 -6.73 -14.57 -14.70
C GLU A 114 -8.16 -15.08 -14.96
N ARG A 115 -8.61 -14.99 -16.21
CA ARG A 115 -9.84 -15.66 -16.66
C ARG A 115 -9.55 -17.15 -16.78
N ASN A 116 -9.27 -17.81 -15.66
CA ASN A 116 -9.24 -19.25 -15.54
C ASN A 116 -10.35 -19.72 -14.58
N CYS A 117 -11.56 -19.17 -14.74
CA CYS A 117 -12.73 -19.86 -14.25
C CYS A 117 -13.20 -20.82 -15.35
N LYS A 118 -12.75 -22.08 -15.28
CA LYS A 118 -13.17 -23.17 -16.18
C LYS A 118 -14.68 -23.49 -16.09
N ASN A 119 -15.47 -22.75 -15.31
CA ASN A 119 -16.87 -23.07 -15.00
C ASN A 119 -17.90 -21.94 -15.18
N CYS A 120 -17.54 -20.77 -15.75
CA CYS A 120 -18.57 -19.77 -16.07
C CYS A 120 -19.18 -20.05 -17.44
N LYS A 121 -20.34 -20.71 -17.49
CA LYS A 121 -21.17 -20.78 -18.70
C LYS A 121 -21.69 -19.37 -19.04
N PRO A 122 -21.76 -18.99 -20.33
CA PRO A 122 -22.34 -17.72 -20.73
C PRO A 122 -23.84 -17.71 -20.41
N HIS A 123 -24.29 -16.64 -19.74
CA HIS A 123 -25.71 -16.31 -19.68
C HIS A 123 -26.10 -15.70 -21.03
N GLU A 124 -26.71 -16.50 -21.88
CA GLU A 124 -27.49 -16.02 -23.02
C GLU A 124 -28.73 -15.29 -22.50
N LYS A 125 -28.99 -14.11 -23.06
CA LYS A 125 -30.31 -13.51 -23.16
C LYS A 125 -30.56 -13.16 -24.61
#